data_AF-A0A318UYB4-F1
#
_entry.id   AF-A0A318UYB4-F1
#
_cell.length_a   1.000
_cell.length_b   1.000
_cell.length_c   1.000
_cell.angle_alpha   90.00
_cell.angle_beta   90.00
_cell.angle_gamma   90.00
#
_symmetry.space_group_name_H-M   'P 1'
#
loop_
_entity.id
_entity.type
_entity.pdbx_description
1 polymer ?
#
loop_
_entity_poly.entity_id
_entity_poly.type
_entity_poly.pdbx_seq_one_letter_code
_entity_poly.pdbx_strand_id
1 'polypeptide(L)'
;MSKKSVSRAITVRFSASDYNRIVNDAEQKNESVAEHIRTIISANDEQLSLDQRFVNLERRITNRMFSIVCAVANISDHEREIARQRLNGGN
;
A
#
# COMPACT_ATOMS: atom_id res chain seq x y z
N MET A 1 11.83 23.73 -25.75
CA MET A 1 10.49 24.26 -25.40
C MET A 1 10.21 23.90 -23.94
N SER A 2 10.06 24.90 -23.08
CA SER A 2 9.79 24.70 -21.65
C SER A 2 8.38 24.14 -21.47
N LYS A 3 8.24 22.91 -20.94
CA LYS A 3 6.95 22.36 -20.50
C LYS A 3 6.46 23.24 -19.35
N LYS A 4 5.60 24.22 -19.63
CA LYS A 4 4.89 24.97 -18.59
C LYS A 4 4.16 23.95 -17.71
N SER A 5 4.57 23.82 -16.45
CA SER A 5 3.83 23.05 -15.47
C SER A 5 2.44 23.69 -15.34
N VAL A 6 1.41 22.97 -15.74
CA VAL A 6 0.04 23.45 -15.62
C VAL A 6 -0.33 23.32 -14.15
N SER A 7 -0.14 24.37 -13.36
CA SER A 7 -0.68 24.40 -12.00
C SER A 7 -2.20 24.47 -12.11
N ARG A 8 -2.89 23.52 -11.49
CA ARG A 8 -4.35 23.49 -11.38
C ARG A 8 -4.71 23.59 -9.91
N ALA A 9 -5.64 24.50 -9.59
CA ALA A 9 -6.14 24.63 -8.24
C ALA A 9 -7.19 23.54 -7.97
N ILE A 10 -7.13 22.96 -6.78
CA ILE A 10 -8.15 22.06 -6.25
C ILE A 10 -8.81 22.80 -5.07
N THR A 11 -10.13 22.81 -5.03
CA THR A 11 -10.90 23.40 -3.92
C THR A 11 -11.84 22.35 -3.38
N VAL A 12 -11.79 22.16 -2.06
CA VAL A 12 -12.62 21.20 -1.33
C VAL A 12 -13.18 21.88 -0.09
N ARG A 13 -14.35 21.41 0.36
CA ARG A 13 -14.96 21.89 1.61
C ARG A 13 -14.75 20.82 2.68
N PHE A 14 -14.25 21.24 3.83
CA PHE A 14 -14.11 20.40 5.02
C PHE A 14 -15.15 20.78 6.07
N SER A 15 -15.46 19.85 6.95
CA SER A 15 -16.17 20.18 8.19
C SER A 15 -15.30 21.11 9.05
N ALA A 16 -15.92 21.87 9.96
CA ALA A 16 -15.17 22.74 10.86
C ALA A 16 -14.18 21.97 11.74
N SER A 17 -14.55 20.75 12.18
CA SER A 17 -13.67 19.88 12.95
C SER A 17 -12.46 19.42 12.16
N ASP A 18 -12.65 18.99 10.91
CA ASP A 18 -11.55 18.51 10.08
C ASP A 18 -10.60 19.65 9.71
N TYR A 19 -11.16 20.83 9.40
CA TYR A 19 -10.37 22.03 9.13
C TYR A 19 -9.47 22.38 10.32
N ASN A 20 -10.03 22.47 11.53
CA ASN A 20 -9.26 22.79 12.73
C ASN A 20 -8.17 21.76 13.00
N ARG A 21 -8.47 20.47 12.77
CA ARG A 21 -7.46 19.41 12.90
C ARG A 21 -6.29 19.61 11.93
N ILE A 22 -6.57 19.81 10.65
CA ILE A 22 -5.56 20.02 9.60
C ILE A 22 -4.72 21.27 9.90
N VAL A 23 -5.35 22.36 10.37
CA VAL A 23 -4.63 23.59 10.74
C VAL A 23 -3.69 23.34 11.92
N ASN A 24 -4.18 22.72 12.99
CA ASN A 24 -3.35 22.41 14.15
C ASN A 24 -2.16 21.50 13.80
N ASP A 25 -2.38 20.50 12.96
CA ASP A 25 -1.33 19.57 12.52
C ASP A 25 -0.28 20.28 11.65
N ALA A 26 -0.70 21.22 10.80
CA ALA A 26 0.19 22.05 10.00
C ALA A 26 1.01 23.02 10.86
N GLU A 27 0.38 23.64 11.87
CA GLU A 27 1.04 24.52 12.82
C GLU A 27 2.12 23.77 13.64
N GLN A 28 1.82 22.57 14.13
CA GLN A 28 2.78 21.73 14.84
C GLN A 28 4.02 21.39 14.00
N LYS A 29 3.84 21.26 12.68
CA LYS A 29 4.90 20.97 11.72
C LYS A 29 5.55 22.23 11.13
N ASN A 30 5.15 23.42 11.57
CA ASN A 30 5.60 24.71 11.02
C ASN A 30 5.47 24.80 9.49
N GLU A 31 4.39 24.23 8.94
CA GLU A 31 4.12 24.23 7.49
C GLU A 31 2.79 24.89 7.16
N SER A 32 2.61 25.30 5.90
CA SER A 32 1.32 25.84 5.47
C SER A 32 0.29 24.73 5.34
N VAL A 33 -0.99 25.03 5.58
CA VAL A 33 -2.11 24.07 5.39
C VAL A 33 -2.08 23.41 4.00
N ALA A 34 -1.77 24.19 2.96
CA ALA A 34 -1.69 23.68 1.60
C ALA A 34 -0.52 22.69 1.42
N GLU A 35 0.62 22.94 2.07
CA GLU A 35 1.77 22.03 2.05
C GLU A 35 1.48 20.77 2.86
N HIS A 36 0.90 20.92 4.05
CA HIS A 36 0.48 19.81 4.89
C HIS A 36 -0.44 18.84 4.14
N ILE A 37 -1.44 19.37 3.41
CA ILE A 37 -2.35 18.56 2.60
C ILE A 37 -1.58 17.79 1.49
N ARG A 38 -0.59 18.42 0.83
CA ARG A 38 0.24 17.73 -0.17
C ARG A 38 1.08 16.61 0.46
N THR A 39 1.63 16.86 1.64
CA THR A 39 2.39 15.88 2.40
C THR A 39 1.52 14.69 2.77
N ILE A 40 0.30 14.92 3.27
CA ILE A 40 -0.65 13.84 3.60
C ILE A 40 -1.00 13.02 2.36
N ILE A 41 -1.31 13.66 1.24
CA ILE A 41 -1.67 12.95 0.01
C ILE A 41 -0.50 12.08 -0.46
N SER A 42 0.71 12.64 -0.51
CA SER A 42 1.92 11.90 -0.91
C SER A 42 2.19 10.73 0.03
N ALA A 43 2.08 10.95 1.35
CA ALA A 43 2.28 9.92 2.35
C ALA A 43 1.26 8.78 2.24
N ASN A 44 0.00 9.10 1.93
CA ASN A 44 -1.04 8.10 1.71
C ASN A 44 -0.77 7.26 0.46
N ASP A 45 -0.35 7.89 -0.65
CA ASP A 45 0.02 7.17 -1.87
C ASP A 45 1.22 6.25 -1.64
N GLU A 46 2.23 6.72 -0.89
CA GLU A 46 3.37 5.90 -0.48
C GLU A 46 2.94 4.71 0.38
N GLN A 47 2.06 4.94 1.35
CA GLN A 47 1.53 3.89 2.22
C GLN A 47 0.76 2.82 1.44
N LEU A 48 -0.13 3.21 0.53
CA LEU A 48 -0.86 2.28 -0.34
C LEU A 48 0.10 1.43 -1.21
N SER A 49 1.16 2.06 -1.74
CA SER A 49 2.21 1.36 -2.47
C SER A 49 2.98 0.38 -1.58
N LEU A 50 3.30 0.75 -0.34
CA LEU A 50 3.97 -0.13 0.62
C LEU A 50 3.10 -1.33 1.01
N ASP A 51 1.83 -1.11 1.29
CA ASP A 51 0.87 -2.17 1.62
C ASP A 51 0.79 -3.20 0.49
N GLN A 52 0.71 -2.73 -0.77
CA GLN A 52 0.72 -3.62 -1.93
C GLN A 52 2.03 -4.40 -2.05
N ARG A 53 3.17 -3.78 -1.74
CA ARG A 53 4.48 -4.46 -1.71
C ARG A 53 4.55 -5.52 -0.62
N PHE A 54 4.00 -5.25 0.57
CA PHE A 54 3.93 -6.23 1.66
C PHE A 54 3.11 -7.45 1.26
N VAL A 55 1.92 -7.26 0.69
CA VAL A 55 1.08 -8.37 0.18
C VAL A 55 1.83 -9.22 -0.84
N ASN A 56 2.56 -8.58 -1.76
CA ASN A 56 3.34 -9.29 -2.77
C ASN A 56 4.52 -10.06 -2.15
N LEU A 57 5.17 -9.47 -1.14
CA LEU A 57 6.30 -10.06 -0.45
C LEU A 57 5.86 -11.27 0.38
N GLU A 58 4.75 -11.14 1.11
CA GLU A 58 4.12 -12.23 1.85
C GLU A 58 3.76 -13.39 0.92
N ARG A 59 3.07 -13.12 -0.20
CA ARG A 59 2.74 -14.14 -1.20
C ARG A 59 3.99 -14.87 -1.71
N ARG A 60 5.07 -14.13 -1.97
CA ARG A 60 6.34 -14.70 -2.43
C ARG A 60 6.99 -15.59 -1.37
N ILE A 61 6.98 -15.16 -0.10
CA ILE A 61 7.50 -15.95 1.03
C ILE A 61 6.68 -17.23 1.18
N THR A 62 5.35 -17.13 1.20
CA THR A 62 4.45 -18.28 1.32
C THR A 62 4.68 -19.29 0.20
N ASN A 63 4.78 -18.85 -1.06
CA ASN A 63 5.07 -19.73 -2.19
C ASN A 63 6.43 -20.43 -2.09
N ARG A 64 7.45 -19.71 -1.58
CA ARG A 64 8.78 -20.27 -1.37
C ARG A 64 8.77 -21.29 -0.24
N MET A 65 8.14 -20.99 0.88
CA MET A 65 7.98 -21.92 2.01
C MET A 65 7.24 -23.18 1.57
N PHE A 66 6.12 -23.03 0.86
CA PHE A 66 5.39 -24.17 0.29
C PHE A 66 6.31 -25.06 -0.56
N SER A 67 7.10 -24.45 -1.45
CA SER A 67 8.01 -25.20 -2.32
C SER A 67 9.11 -25.92 -1.53
N ILE A 68 9.66 -25.29 -0.49
CA ILE A 68 10.65 -25.93 0.41
C ILE A 68 10.02 -27.12 1.14
N VAL A 69 8.83 -26.95 1.71
CA VAL A 69 8.12 -28.03 2.42
C VAL A 69 7.82 -29.19 1.48
N CYS A 70 7.38 -28.92 0.25
CA CYS A 70 7.14 -29.95 -0.76
C CYS A 70 8.42 -30.74 -1.07
N ALA A 71 9.55 -30.02 -1.24
CA ALA A 71 10.83 -30.65 -1.52
C ALA A 71 11.35 -31.48 -0.33
N VAL A 72 11.22 -30.98 0.90
CA VAL A 72 11.62 -31.71 2.12
C VAL A 72 10.77 -32.94 2.36
N ALA A 73 9.45 -32.85 2.11
CA ALA A 73 8.53 -33.97 2.22
C ALA A 73 8.65 -34.98 1.07
N ASN A 74 9.47 -34.69 0.05
CA ASN A 74 9.67 -35.50 -1.15
C ASN A 74 8.34 -35.89 -1.83
N ILE A 75 7.37 -34.97 -1.84
CA ILE A 75 6.06 -35.21 -2.44
C ILE A 75 6.14 -35.07 -3.96
N SER A 76 5.36 -35.90 -4.65
CA SER A 76 5.28 -35.87 -6.11
C SER A 76 4.66 -34.58 -6.62
N ASP A 77 4.93 -34.22 -7.89
CA ASP A 77 4.35 -33.03 -8.52
C ASP A 77 2.81 -33.06 -8.53
N HIS A 78 2.21 -34.26 -8.56
CA HIS A 78 0.76 -34.43 -8.47
C HIS A 78 0.21 -34.08 -7.08
N GLU A 79 0.86 -34.55 -6.02
CA GLU A 79 0.50 -34.24 -4.63
C GLU A 79 0.73 -32.75 -4.31
N ARG A 80 1.77 -32.16 -4.91
CA ARG A 80 2.04 -30.73 -4.80
C ARG A 80 0.93 -29.87 -5.40
N GLU A 81 0.38 -30.26 -6.55
CA GLU A 81 -0.73 -29.53 -7.16
C GLU A 81 -2.01 -29.65 -6.33
N ILE A 82 -2.31 -30.83 -5.78
CA ILE A 82 -3.44 -31.04 -4.86
C ILE A 82 -3.29 -30.19 -3.59
N ALA A 83 -2.10 -30.17 -2.99
CA ALA A 83 -1.82 -29.37 -1.79
C ALA A 83 -1.94 -27.86 -2.06
N ARG A 84 -1.52 -27.41 -3.24
CA ARG A 84 -1.66 -26.00 -3.68
C ARG A 84 -3.11 -25.60 -3.88
N GLN A 85 -3.95 -26.49 -4.41
CA GLN A 85 -5.40 -26.23 -4.57
C GLN A 85 -6.10 -26.08 -3.22
N ARG A 86 -5.75 -26.93 -2.23
CA ARG A 86 -6.27 -26.82 -0.86
C ARG A 86 -5.82 -25.55 -0.15
N LEU A 87 -4.57 -25.14 -0.31
CA LEU A 87 -4.01 -23.92 0.29
C LEU A 87 -4.65 -22.62 -0.21
N ASN A 88 -5.10 -22.59 -1.47
CA ASN A 88 -5.72 -21.40 -2.07
C ASN A 88 -7.25 -21.33 -1.86
N GLY A 89 -7.81 -22.16 -0.98
CA GLY A 89 -9.25 -22.14 -0.65
C GLY A 89 -10.12 -22.99 -1.59
N GLY A 90 -9.57 -24.03 -2.22
CA GLY A 90 -10.40 -25.08 -2.80
C GLY A 90 -11.11 -25.86 -1.68
N ASN A 91 -12.45 -25.91 -1.75
CA ASN A 91 -13.29 -26.80 -0.93
C ASN A 91 -12.69 -28.21 -0.76
#